data_AF-A0A9W5PBN5-F1
#
_entry.id   AF-A0A9W5PBN5-F1
#
_cell.length_a   1.000
_cell.length_b   1.000
_cell.length_c   1.000
_cell.angle_alpha   90.00
_cell.angle_beta   90.00
_cell.angle_gamma   90.00
#
_symmetry.space_group_name_H-M   'P 1'
#
loop_
_entity.id
_entity.type
_entity.pdbx_description
1 polymer ?
#
loop_
_entity_poly.entity_id
_entity_poly.type
_entity_poly.pdbx_seq_one_letter_code
_entity_poly.pdbx_strand_id
1 'polypeptide(L)'
;MGNIKDGGRMRIALPPGEHVIQVKIAWCTSQTLRFTLAEGEVLKFRCGSPIRGWKLLLALFSVLGSPENYLFIEQEEEKKALW
;
A
#
# COMPACT_ATOMS: atom_id res chain seq x y z
N MET A 1 10.51 -6.10 7.49
CA MET A 1 10.35 -5.53 6.14
C MET A 1 10.00 -6.66 5.18
N GLY A 2 9.03 -6.44 4.29
CA GLY A 2 8.60 -7.42 3.29
C GLY A 2 8.82 -6.91 1.87
N ASN A 3 9.03 -7.83 0.91
CA ASN A 3 9.10 -7.51 -0.51
C ASN A 3 8.01 -8.26 -1.25
N ILE A 4 7.28 -7.55 -2.11
CA ILE A 4 6.18 -8.08 -2.90
C ILE A 4 6.39 -7.68 -4.35
N LYS A 5 6.15 -8.62 -5.28
CA LYS A 5 6.19 -8.34 -6.73
C LYS A 5 4.85 -7.78 -7.20
N ASP A 6 4.85 -7.17 -8.39
CA ASP A 6 3.60 -6.76 -9.03
C ASP A 6 2.63 -7.95 -9.18
N GLY A 7 1.35 -7.73 -8.88
CA GLY A 7 0.33 -8.78 -8.76
C GLY A 7 0.50 -9.76 -7.58
N GLY A 8 1.54 -9.58 -6.77
CA GLY A 8 1.82 -10.43 -5.60
C GLY A 8 0.85 -10.20 -4.44
N ARG A 9 0.84 -11.15 -3.51
CA ARG A 9 0.15 -11.02 -2.21
C ARG A 9 1.13 -11.38 -1.10
N MET A 10 1.12 -10.61 -0.02
CA MET A 10 1.95 -10.86 1.15
C MET A 10 1.06 -10.93 2.39
N ARG A 11 1.37 -11.88 3.27
CA ARG A 11 0.75 -11.99 4.59
C ARG A 11 1.85 -11.83 5.64
N ILE A 12 1.60 -11.00 6.64
CA ILE A 12 2.53 -10.74 7.74
C ILE A 12 1.76 -10.97 9.03
N ALA A 13 2.27 -11.87 9.88
CA ALA A 13 1.73 -12.04 11.22
C ALA A 13 2.27 -10.90 12.11
N LEU A 14 1.36 -10.17 12.75
CA LEU A 14 1.68 -9.07 13.66
C LEU A 14 0.96 -9.31 15.00
N PRO A 15 1.56 -8.93 16.13
CA PRO A 15 0.85 -8.95 17.42
C PRO A 15 -0.29 -7.93 17.41
N PRO A 16 -1.34 -8.10 18.24
CA PRO A 16 -2.39 -7.10 18.39
C PRO A 16 -1.82 -5.75 18.87
N GLY A 17 -2.44 -4.64 18.44
CA GLY A 17 -2.05 -3.29 18.82
C GLY A 17 -1.97 -2.31 17.65
N GLU A 18 -1.37 -1.14 17.90
CA GLU A 18 -1.18 -0.10 16.89
C GLU A 18 0.04 -0.37 16.03
N HIS A 19 -0.15 -0.28 14.72
CA HIS A 19 0.87 -0.52 13.72
C HIS A 19 0.87 0.57 12.65
N VAL A 20 1.97 0.61 11.92
CA VAL A 20 2.17 1.53 10.81
C VAL A 20 2.59 0.73 9.58
N ILE A 21 1.99 1.05 8.45
CA ILE A 21 2.37 0.50 7.15
C ILE A 21 2.70 1.61 6.16
N GLN A 22 3.77 1.38 5.40
CA GLN A 22 4.22 2.24 4.32
C GLN A 22 4.82 1.34 3.22
N VAL A 23 4.56 1.68 1.96
CA VAL A 23 5.16 1.00 0.81
C VAL A 23 6.14 1.93 0.10
N LYS A 24 7.18 1.34 -0.47
CA LYS A 24 8.19 2.07 -1.24
C LYS A 24 8.61 1.29 -2.47
N ILE A 25 8.94 2.03 -3.53
CA ILE A 25 9.61 1.54 -4.73
C ILE A 25 10.75 2.53 -5.01
N ALA A 26 12.00 2.03 -5.01
CA ALA A 26 13.19 2.88 -5.05
C ALA A 26 13.13 4.00 -3.97
N TRP A 27 13.24 5.27 -4.38
CA TRP A 27 13.15 6.44 -3.51
C TRP A 27 11.73 7.02 -3.38
N CYS A 28 10.73 6.41 -4.05
CA CYS A 28 9.34 6.83 -3.95
C CYS A 28 8.64 6.09 -2.81
N THR A 29 8.00 6.82 -1.92
CA THR A 29 7.27 6.29 -0.76
C THR A 29 5.81 6.69 -0.81
N SER A 30 4.93 5.81 -0.37
CA SER A 30 3.52 6.13 -0.16
C SER A 30 3.31 6.99 1.09
N GLN A 31 2.05 7.41 1.28
CA GLN A 31 1.57 7.84 2.58
C GLN A 31 1.79 6.77 3.65
N THR A 32 1.96 7.23 4.88
CA THR A 32 2.04 6.39 6.07
C THR A 32 0.64 6.13 6.61
N LEU A 33 0.22 4.87 6.65
CA LEU A 33 -1.09 4.49 7.18
C LEU A 33 -0.94 3.87 8.57
N ARG A 34 -1.67 4.42 9.54
CA ARG A 34 -1.78 3.87 10.89
C ARG A 34 -3.02 2.99 10.96
N PHE A 35 -2.90 1.82 11.56
CA PHE A 35 -4.01 0.91 11.77
C PHE A 35 -3.87 0.19 13.10
N THR A 36 -5.00 -0.22 13.68
CA THR A 36 -5.05 -1.02 14.89
C THR A 36 -5.48 -2.42 14.51
N LEU A 37 -4.77 -3.43 15.02
CA LEU A 37 -5.08 -4.83 14.79
C LEU A 37 -5.62 -5.45 16.08
N ALA A 38 -6.84 -5.97 16.05
CA ALA A 38 -7.40 -6.75 17.16
C ALA A 38 -6.90 -8.20 17.16
N GLU A 39 -7.06 -8.89 18.28
CA GLU A 39 -6.67 -10.29 18.40
C GLU A 39 -7.49 -11.19 17.46
N GLY A 40 -6.80 -11.98 16.63
CA GLY A 40 -7.42 -12.85 15.63
C GLY A 40 -7.98 -12.13 14.39
N GLU A 41 -7.83 -10.80 14.29
CA GLU A 41 -8.30 -10.03 13.15
C GLU A 41 -7.36 -10.18 11.94
N VAL A 42 -7.94 -10.16 10.74
CA VAL A 42 -7.19 -10.14 9.47
C VAL A 42 -7.60 -8.91 8.68
N LEU A 43 -6.71 -7.92 8.63
CA LEU A 43 -6.89 -6.74 7.80
C LEU A 43 -6.29 -6.94 6.41
N LYS A 44 -6.98 -6.43 5.39
CA LYS A 44 -6.52 -6.41 4.00
C LYS A 44 -6.15 -4.99 3.61
N PHE A 45 -5.02 -4.86 2.95
CA PHE A 45 -4.55 -3.58 2.42
C PHE A 45 -4.27 -3.74 0.93
N ARG A 46 -4.70 -2.76 0.15
CA ARG A 46 -4.41 -2.64 -1.27
C ARG A 46 -3.31 -1.60 -1.45
N CYS A 47 -2.29 -1.95 -2.22
CA CYS A 47 -1.23 -1.03 -2.57
C CYS A 47 -0.89 -1.12 -4.06
N GLY A 48 -0.30 -0.06 -4.60
CA GLY A 48 0.13 -0.02 -6.00
C GLY A 48 0.56 1.36 -6.44
N SER A 49 0.78 1.53 -7.74
CA SER A 49 0.98 2.84 -8.35
C SER A 49 -0.27 3.28 -9.12
N PRO A 50 -0.74 4.53 -8.95
CA PRO A 50 -1.83 5.06 -9.76
C PRO A 50 -1.39 5.37 -11.21
N ILE A 51 -0.08 5.36 -11.47
CA ILE A 51 0.49 5.65 -12.79
C ILE A 51 0.40 4.39 -13.65
N ARG A 52 -0.57 4.39 -14.58
CA ARG A 52 -0.80 3.33 -15.56
C ARG A 52 -0.85 3.90 -16.98
N GLY A 53 -0.49 3.09 -17.98
CA GLY A 53 -0.63 3.43 -19.40
C GLY A 53 0.36 4.50 -19.89
N TRP A 54 -0.07 5.39 -20.79
CA TRP A 54 0.77 6.46 -21.37
C TRP A 54 1.47 7.32 -20.31
N LYS A 55 0.87 7.46 -19.12
CA LYS A 55 1.45 8.21 -17.98
C LYS A 55 2.79 7.62 -17.49
N LEU A 56 3.11 6.36 -17.82
CA LEU A 56 4.42 5.75 -17.54
C LEU A 56 5.56 6.43 -18.32
N LEU A 57 5.29 6.93 -19.53
CA LEU A 57 6.28 7.66 -20.33
C LEU A 57 6.63 9.02 -19.70
N LEU A 58 5.65 9.64 -19.03
CA LEU A 58 5.87 10.86 -18.23
C LEU A 58 6.46 10.56 -16.86
N ALA A 59 6.38 9.31 -16.38
CA ALA A 59 6.91 8.90 -15.09
C ALA A 59 8.43 9.11 -14.99
N LEU A 60 9.16 8.90 -16.09
CA LEU A 60 10.61 9.18 -16.12
C LEU A 60 10.94 10.64 -15.76
N PHE A 61 10.07 11.59 -16.16
CA PHE A 61 10.21 13.01 -15.84
C PHE A 61 9.56 13.38 -14.49
N SER A 62 8.47 12.72 -14.10
CA SER A 62 7.73 13.06 -12.87
C SER A 62 8.31 12.44 -11.59
N VAL A 63 9.12 11.38 -11.69
CA VAL A 63 9.79 10.74 -10.54
C VAL A 63 10.77 11.68 -9.83
N LEU A 64 11.23 12.74 -10.50
CA LEU A 64 12.05 13.81 -9.91
C LEU A 64 11.24 14.88 -9.16
N GLY A 65 9.95 15.06 -9.48
CA GLY A 65 9.16 16.20 -8.99
C GLY A 65 8.13 15.90 -7.91
N SER A 66 7.58 14.67 -7.84
CA SER A 66 6.51 14.33 -6.90
C SER A 66 6.50 12.84 -6.51
N PRO A 67 7.49 12.37 -5.73
CA PRO A 67 7.62 10.96 -5.34
C PRO A 67 6.48 10.46 -4.44
N GLU A 68 5.80 11.37 -3.74
CA GLU A 68 4.71 11.10 -2.80
C GLU A 68 3.40 10.62 -3.46
N ASN A 69 3.17 10.97 -4.73
CA ASN A 69 1.98 10.58 -5.49
C ASN A 69 2.20 9.32 -6.34
N TYR A 70 3.39 8.70 -6.26
CA TYR A 70 3.75 7.56 -7.09
C TYR A 70 3.16 6.24 -6.57
N LEU A 71 2.89 6.15 -5.27
CA LEU A 71 2.42 4.94 -4.60
C LEU A 71 1.22 5.26 -3.72
N PHE A 72 0.27 4.34 -3.68
CA PHE A 72 -0.83 4.39 -2.74
C PHE A 72 -0.83 3.14 -1.86
N ILE A 73 -1.32 3.33 -0.63
CA ILE A 73 -1.74 2.25 0.25
C ILE A 73 -3.06 2.62 0.91
N GLU A 74 -4.03 1.71 0.83
CA GLU A 74 -5.38 1.89 1.34
C GLU A 74 -5.81 0.62 2.06
N GLN A 75 -6.53 0.76 3.17
CA GLN A 75 -7.18 -0.36 3.82
C GLN A 75 -8.40 -0.76 2.98
N GLU A 76 -8.51 -2.05 2.67
CA GLU A 76 -9.68 -2.59 2.00
C GLU A 76 -10.76 -2.79 3.06
N GLU A 77 -11.77 -1.92 3.08
CA GLU A 77 -12.94 -2.12 3.92
C GLU A 77 -13.67 -3.37 3.42
N GLU A 78 -13.67 -4.43 4.23
CA GLU A 78 -14.62 -5.51 4.06
C GLU A 78 -16.00 -4.92 4.31
N LYS A 79 -16.74 -4.62 3.24
CA LYS A 79 -18.19 -4.43 3.34
C LYS A 79 -18.72 -5.69 3.99
N LYS A 80 -19.07 -5.62 5.27
CA LYS A 80 -19.89 -6.63 5.92
C LYS A 80 -21.11 -6.80 5.03
N ALA A 81 -21.18 -7.92 4.33
CA ALA A 81 -22.38 -8.31 3.62
C ALA A 81 -23.46 -8.49 4.69
N LEU A 82 -24.33 -7.50 4.81
CA LEU A 82 -25.57 -7.59 5.57
C LEU A 82 -26.53 -8.44 4.75
N TRP A 83 -26.44 -9.77 4.88
CA TRP A 83 -27.48 -10.72 4.46
C TRP A 83 -27.48 -11.91 5.41
#